data_AF-A0A098L8J1-F1
#
_entry.id   AF-A0A098L8J1-F1
#
_cell.length_a   1.000
_cell.length_b   1.000
_cell.length_c   1.000
_cell.angle_alpha   90.00
_cell.angle_beta   90.00
_cell.angle_gamma   90.00
#
_symmetry.space_group_name_H-M   'P 1'
#
loop_
_entity.id
_entity.type
_entity.pdbx_description
1 polymer ?
#
loop_
_entity_poly.entity_id
_entity_poly.type
_entity_poly.pdbx_seq_one_letter_code
_entity_poly.pdbx_strand_id
1 'polypeptide(L)'
;MNWVYEHFLAYLHLSIADCDCIVSQKELNNLSCFTLLKNLSPERGLKLVKEVYIEFLSHTEEEKRAYIRENVSKFLRTEFIKNRVIVDLEDAVHLKDEESEEYIMFRYIRKVINNCK
;
A
#
# COMPACT_ATOMS: atom_id res chain seq x y z
N MET A 1 5.37 -11.77 13.22
CA MET A 1 4.86 -10.88 12.17
C MET A 1 5.90 -10.87 11.05
N ASN A 2 5.49 -11.06 9.78
CA ASN A 2 6.42 -11.32 8.66
C ASN A 2 6.82 -10.00 8.00
N TRP A 3 8.10 -9.64 8.09
CA TRP A 3 8.66 -8.40 7.53
C TRP A 3 8.33 -8.18 6.06
N VAL A 4 8.37 -9.23 5.24
CA VAL A 4 8.12 -9.12 3.79
C VAL A 4 6.64 -8.79 3.50
N TYR A 5 5.73 -9.30 4.34
CA TYR A 5 4.31 -8.96 4.22
C TYR A 5 4.03 -7.51 4.64
N GLU A 6 4.64 -7.06 5.74
CA GLU A 6 4.53 -5.68 6.20
C GLU A 6 5.09 -4.70 5.14
N HIS A 7 6.23 -5.05 4.54
CA HIS A 7 6.82 -4.33 3.42
C HIS A 7 5.85 -4.20 2.25
N PHE A 8 5.26 -5.32 1.83
CA PHE A 8 4.26 -5.33 0.76
C PHE A 8 3.05 -4.44 1.06
N LEU A 9 2.53 -4.47 2.30
CA LEU A 9 1.41 -3.61 2.69
C LEU A 9 1.78 -2.12 2.67
N ALA A 10 2.96 -1.76 3.18
CA ALA A 10 3.47 -0.40 3.10
C ALA A 10 3.62 0.05 1.64
N TYR A 11 4.05 -0.84 0.75
CA TYR A 11 4.20 -0.58 -0.68
C TYR A 11 2.86 -0.23 -1.35
N LEU A 12 1.78 -0.95 -1.00
CA LEU A 12 0.43 -0.65 -1.53
C LEU A 12 -0.05 0.74 -1.10
N HIS A 13 0.14 1.07 0.17
CA HIS A 13 -0.23 2.37 0.70
C HIS A 13 0.59 3.52 0.09
N LEU A 14 1.90 3.30 -0.11
CA LEU A 14 2.76 4.25 -0.83
C LEU A 14 2.32 4.46 -2.27
N SER A 15 1.87 3.40 -2.95
CA SER A 15 1.37 3.50 -4.32
C SER A 15 0.17 4.44 -4.40
N ILE A 16 -0.72 4.42 -3.40
CA ILE A 16 -1.86 5.33 -3.30
C ILE A 16 -1.40 6.75 -2.95
N ALA A 17 -0.44 6.90 -2.03
CA ALA A 17 0.03 8.20 -1.56
C ALA A 17 0.91 8.96 -2.57
N ASP A 18 1.65 8.27 -3.45
CA ASP A 18 2.56 8.87 -4.44
C ASP A 18 1.88 9.21 -5.77
N CYS A 19 0.55 9.23 -5.84
CA CYS A 19 -0.16 9.42 -7.10
C CYS A 19 0.11 10.79 -7.75
N ASP A 20 0.37 11.81 -6.95
CA ASP A 20 0.71 13.16 -7.39
C ASP A 20 2.23 13.38 -7.53
N CYS A 21 3.04 12.31 -7.39
CA CYS A 21 4.50 12.32 -7.33
C CYS A 21 5.09 13.18 -6.19
N ILE A 22 4.28 13.54 -5.18
CA ILE A 22 4.69 14.39 -4.06
C ILE A 22 4.20 13.76 -2.74
N VAL A 23 4.97 12.83 -2.19
CA VAL A 23 4.67 12.33 -0.84
C VAL A 23 5.21 13.28 0.22
N SER A 24 4.33 13.97 0.94
CA SER A 24 4.75 14.82 2.05
C SER A 24 5.25 13.98 3.24
N GLN A 25 6.13 14.56 4.06
CA GLN A 25 6.57 13.89 5.30
C GLN A 25 5.40 13.59 6.25
N LYS A 26 4.33 14.40 6.19
CA LYS A 26 3.10 14.18 6.96
C LYS A 26 2.37 12.92 6.49
N GLU A 27 2.28 12.71 5.17
CA GLU A 27 1.71 11.49 4.59
C GLU A 27 2.56 10.28 4.95
N LEU A 28 3.88 10.34 4.80
CA LEU A 28 4.78 9.27 5.23
C LEU A 28 4.59 8.89 6.71
N ASN A 29 4.41 9.88 7.58
CA ASN A 29 4.16 9.61 9.00
C ASN A 29 2.76 9.01 9.21
N ASN A 30 1.76 9.44 8.46
CA ASN A 30 0.40 8.90 8.51
C ASN A 30 0.33 7.47 7.97
N LEU A 31 1.20 7.07 7.05
CA LEU A 31 1.26 5.69 6.55
C LEU A 31 1.55 4.69 7.67
N SER A 32 2.35 5.07 8.66
CA SER A 32 2.61 4.22 9.84
C SER A 32 1.38 4.01 10.73
N CYS A 33 0.33 4.83 10.55
CA CYS A 33 -0.91 4.79 11.32
C CYS A 33 -1.99 3.88 10.68
N PHE A 34 -1.76 3.27 9.52
CA PHE A 34 -2.76 2.37 8.91
C PHE A 34 -2.96 1.09 9.71
N THR A 35 -4.18 0.58 9.71
CA THR A 35 -4.65 -0.42 10.69
C THR A 35 -3.89 -1.74 10.58
N LEU A 36 -3.38 -2.07 9.40
CA LEU A 36 -2.52 -3.25 9.21
C LEU A 36 -1.08 -3.06 9.68
N LEU A 37 -0.60 -1.82 9.78
CA LEU A 37 0.72 -1.45 10.32
C LEU A 37 0.67 -1.05 11.80
N LYS A 38 -0.51 -0.78 12.37
CA LYS A 38 -0.71 -0.40 13.80
C LYS A 38 -0.19 -1.39 14.84
N ASN A 39 0.02 -2.65 14.46
CA ASN A 39 0.62 -3.64 15.37
C ASN A 39 2.15 -3.46 15.53
N LEU A 40 2.75 -2.57 14.72
CA LEU A 40 4.14 -2.16 14.87
C LEU A 40 4.23 -1.01 15.88
N SER A 41 5.34 -0.96 16.62
CA SER A 41 5.65 0.26 17.37
C SER A 41 5.78 1.44 16.38
N PRO A 42 5.41 2.67 16.77
CA PRO A 42 5.49 3.82 15.87
C PRO A 42 6.88 4.00 15.22
N GLU A 43 7.94 3.76 15.99
CA GLU A 43 9.32 3.82 15.49
C GLU A 43 9.61 2.75 14.42
N ARG A 44 9.16 1.51 14.63
CA ARG A 44 9.35 0.42 13.66
C ARG A 44 8.50 0.64 12.42
N GLY A 45 7.27 1.13 12.58
CA GLY A 45 6.38 1.48 11.47
C GLY A 45 6.98 2.57 10.59
N LEU A 46 7.48 3.66 11.21
CA LEU A 46 8.15 4.74 10.48
C LEU A 46 9.43 4.26 9.78
N LYS A 47 10.24 3.43 10.45
CA LYS A 47 11.45 2.85 9.85
C LYS A 47 11.11 1.99 8.63
N LEU A 48 10.14 1.10 8.75
CA LEU A 48 9.65 0.27 7.65
C LEU A 48 9.18 1.13 6.48
N VAL A 49 8.32 2.12 6.72
CA VAL A 49 7.79 3.00 5.65
C VAL A 49 8.94 3.73 4.94
N LYS A 50 9.94 4.22 5.66
CA LYS A 50 11.11 4.88 5.06
C LYS A 50 11.93 3.93 4.19
N GLU A 51 12.16 2.70 4.66
CA GLU A 51 12.90 1.69 3.91
C GLU A 51 12.14 1.31 2.62
N VAL A 52 10.83 1.07 2.73
CA VAL A 52 9.96 0.76 1.58
C VAL A 52 9.92 1.94 0.62
N TYR A 53 9.87 3.18 1.12
CA TYR A 53 9.81 4.37 0.29
C TYR A 53 11.09 4.56 -0.54
N ILE A 54 12.27 4.28 0.03
CA ILE A 54 13.54 4.32 -0.71
C ILE A 54 13.54 3.29 -1.84
N GLU A 55 13.10 2.05 -1.56
CA GLU A 55 12.95 1.01 -2.59
C GLU A 55 11.94 1.46 -3.65
N PHE A 56 10.79 1.97 -3.22
CA PHE A 56 9.70 2.41 -4.08
C PHE A 56 10.13 3.52 -5.06
N LEU A 57 10.92 4.50 -4.61
CA LEU A 57 11.47 5.56 -5.46
C LEU A 57 12.47 5.05 -6.50
N SER A 58 13.10 3.91 -6.26
CA SER A 58 14.02 3.29 -7.21
C SER A 58 13.32 2.52 -8.33
N HIS A 59 12.02 2.26 -8.19
CA HIS A 59 11.22 1.54 -9.17
C HIS A 59 10.53 2.50 -10.15
N THR A 60 10.54 2.12 -11.43
CA THR A 60 9.67 2.69 -12.47
C THR A 60 8.20 2.33 -12.24
N GLU A 61 7.28 3.02 -12.90
CA GLU A 61 5.85 2.73 -12.83
C GLU A 61 5.50 1.30 -13.30
N GLU A 62 6.22 0.79 -14.30
CA GLU A 62 6.12 -0.60 -14.75
C GLU A 62 6.54 -1.57 -13.65
N GLU A 63 7.64 -1.30 -12.96
CA GLU A 63 8.17 -2.12 -11.87
C GLU A 63 7.27 -2.08 -10.64
N LYS A 64 6.75 -0.90 -10.26
CA LYS A 64 5.73 -0.77 -9.20
C LYS A 64 4.52 -1.65 -9.49
N ARG A 65 3.99 -1.58 -10.72
CA ARG A 65 2.85 -2.40 -11.15
C ARG A 65 3.16 -3.89 -11.22
N ALA A 66 4.38 -4.26 -11.60
CA ALA A 66 4.83 -5.67 -11.60
C ALA A 66 4.95 -6.20 -10.16
N TYR A 67 5.59 -5.43 -9.28
CA TYR A 67 5.77 -5.77 -7.87
C TYR A 67 4.43 -6.08 -7.19
N ILE A 68 3.41 -5.24 -7.39
CA ILE A 68 2.06 -5.48 -6.84
C ILE A 68 1.50 -6.80 -7.37
N ARG A 69 1.49 -7.00 -8.69
CA ARG A 69 0.91 -8.20 -9.32
C ARG A 69 1.59 -9.49 -8.86
N GLU A 70 2.92 -9.48 -8.72
CA GLU A 70 3.69 -10.66 -8.33
C GLU A 70 3.55 -11.02 -6.85
N ASN A 71 3.32 -10.04 -5.99
CA ASN A 71 3.27 -10.25 -4.54
C ASN A 71 1.85 -10.45 -4.01
N VAL A 72 0.84 -9.91 -4.70
CA VAL A 72 -0.58 -10.10 -4.34
C VAL A 72 -0.93 -11.58 -4.19
N SER A 73 -0.61 -12.43 -5.17
CA SER A 73 -0.94 -13.88 -5.09
C SER A 73 -0.11 -14.62 -4.02
N LYS A 74 1.10 -14.13 -3.72
CA LYS A 74 1.97 -14.73 -2.69
C LYS A 74 1.43 -14.49 -1.29
N PHE A 75 0.94 -13.28 -1.03
CA PHE A 75 0.56 -12.81 0.31
C PHE A 75 -0.94 -12.81 0.58
N LEU A 76 -1.78 -12.55 -0.43
CA LEU A 76 -3.24 -12.41 -0.28
C LEU A 76 -3.96 -13.67 -0.75
N ARG A 77 -3.62 -14.80 -0.13
CA ARG A 77 -4.06 -16.15 -0.57
C ARG A 77 -5.52 -16.48 -0.27
N THR A 78 -6.13 -15.78 0.69
CA THR A 78 -7.50 -16.05 1.13
C THR A 78 -8.37 -14.82 0.94
N GLU A 79 -9.64 -15.04 0.62
CA GLU A 79 -10.62 -13.95 0.49
C GLU A 79 -10.73 -13.11 1.76
N PHE A 80 -10.57 -13.74 2.94
CA PHE A 80 -10.52 -13.02 4.20
C PHE A 80 -9.36 -12.00 4.25
N ILE A 81 -8.15 -12.41 3.85
CA ILE A 81 -6.99 -11.50 3.84
C ILE A 81 -7.16 -10.43 2.76
N LYS A 82 -7.62 -10.80 1.56
CA LYS A 82 -7.91 -9.85 0.47
C LYS A 82 -8.87 -8.75 0.90
N ASN A 83 -10.03 -9.14 1.44
CA ASN A 83 -11.05 -8.19 1.90
C ASN A 83 -10.52 -7.28 3.00
N ARG A 84 -9.74 -7.81 3.95
CA ARG A 84 -9.15 -7.02 5.02
C ARG A 84 -8.16 -5.97 4.48
N VAL A 85 -7.35 -6.32 3.48
CA VAL A 85 -6.44 -5.37 2.83
C VAL A 85 -7.20 -4.34 2.01
N ILE A 86 -8.23 -4.74 1.27
CA ILE A 86 -9.06 -3.81 0.49
C ILE A 86 -9.71 -2.77 1.39
N VAL A 87 -10.29 -3.17 2.53
CA VAL A 87 -10.90 -2.24 3.49
C VAL A 87 -9.86 -1.27 4.06
N ASP A 88 -8.67 -1.74 4.43
CA ASP A 88 -7.60 -0.87 4.95
C ASP A 88 -7.10 0.15 3.91
N LEU A 89 -7.07 -0.23 2.63
CA LEU A 89 -6.73 0.68 1.51
C LEU A 89 -7.88 1.64 1.19
N GLU A 90 -9.13 1.19 1.31
CA GLU A 90 -10.32 2.02 1.12
C GLU A 90 -10.40 3.11 2.20
N ASP A 91 -10.08 2.76 3.45
CA ASP A 91 -9.93 3.73 4.55
C ASP A 91 -8.85 4.78 4.25
N ALA A 92 -7.83 4.48 3.44
CA ALA A 92 -6.82 5.47 3.05
C ALA A 92 -7.38 6.54 2.08
N VAL A 93 -8.42 6.19 1.32
CA VAL A 93 -9.00 7.05 0.27
C VAL A 93 -10.45 7.49 0.56
N HIS A 94 -11.02 7.14 1.73
CA HIS A 94 -12.45 7.35 2.03
C HIS A 94 -12.95 8.81 1.95
N LEU A 95 -12.05 9.80 2.10
CA LEU A 95 -12.37 11.23 1.97
C LEU A 95 -11.99 11.82 0.61
N LYS A 96 -11.42 11.01 -0.28
CA LYS A 96 -10.96 11.42 -1.60
C LYS A 96 -12.11 11.27 -2.60
N ASP A 97 -12.11 12.14 -3.61
CA ASP A 97 -13.08 12.07 -4.71
C ASP A 97 -12.84 10.80 -5.55
N GLU A 98 -13.89 10.21 -6.13
CA GLU A 98 -13.74 9.02 -6.99
C GLU A 98 -12.94 9.28 -8.27
N GLU A 99 -12.83 10.55 -8.68
CA GLU A 99 -12.02 11.01 -9.80
C GLU A 99 -10.58 11.37 -9.39
N SER A 100 -10.26 11.38 -8.09
CA SER A 100 -8.89 11.64 -7.62
C SER A 100 -7.92 10.54 -8.05
N GLU A 101 -6.66 10.92 -8.22
CA GLU A 101 -5.59 10.01 -8.63
C GLU A 101 -5.39 8.88 -7.61
N GLU A 102 -5.49 9.20 -6.31
CA GLU A 102 -5.40 8.22 -5.23
C GLU A 102 -6.54 7.20 -5.31
N TYR A 103 -7.76 7.64 -5.61
CA TYR A 103 -8.91 6.74 -5.76
C TYR A 103 -8.80 5.90 -7.03
N ILE A 104 -8.28 6.46 -8.13
CA ILE A 104 -7.97 5.71 -9.36
C ILE A 104 -6.95 4.60 -9.07
N MET A 105 -5.88 4.92 -8.34
CA MET A 105 -4.86 3.94 -7.95
C MET A 105 -5.41 2.87 -7.02
N PHE A 106 -6.23 3.25 -6.02
CA PHE A 106 -6.95 2.30 -5.19
C PHE A 106 -7.79 1.33 -6.03
N ARG A 107 -8.57 1.83 -7.00
CA ARG A 107 -9.37 0.98 -7.90
C ARG A 107 -8.49 0.02 -8.71
N TYR A 108 -7.33 0.49 -9.17
CA TYR A 108 -6.36 -0.37 -9.85
C TYR A 108 -5.86 -1.49 -8.92
N ILE A 109 -5.39 -1.16 -7.72
CA ILE A 109 -4.90 -2.14 -6.74
C ILE A 109 -6.00 -3.15 -6.40
N ARG A 110 -7.22 -2.68 -6.08
CA ARG A 110 -8.39 -3.53 -5.80
C ARG A 110 -8.69 -4.48 -6.95
N LYS A 111 -8.61 -4.00 -8.20
CA LYS A 111 -8.77 -4.83 -9.39
C LYS A 111 -7.69 -5.91 -9.46
N VAL A 112 -6.42 -5.59 -9.15
CA VAL A 112 -5.35 -6.59 -9.13
C VAL A 112 -5.59 -7.65 -8.05
N ILE A 113 -5.98 -7.23 -6.84
CA ILE A 113 -6.29 -8.14 -5.72
C ILE A 113 -7.44 -9.09 -6.08
N ASN A 114 -8.52 -8.58 -6.65
CA ASN A 114 -9.69 -9.38 -7.00
C ASN A 114 -9.44 -10.36 -8.16
N ASN A 115 -8.48 -10.07 -9.03
CA ASN A 115 -8.16 -10.92 -10.18
C ASN A 115 -7.02 -11.90 -9.92
N CYS A 116 -6.40 -11.88 -8.73
CA CYS A 116 -5.39 -12.88 -8.39
C CYS A 116 -6.07 -14.21 -8.04
N LYS A 117 -5.55 -15.29 -8.64
CA LYS A 117 -5.99 -16.67 -8.42
C LYS A 117 -5.15 -17.34 -7.36
#